data_AF-A0A1V4DTQ4-F1
#
_entry.id   AF-A0A1V4DTQ4-F1
#
_cell.length_a   1.000
_cell.length_b   1.000
_cell.length_c   1.000
_cell.angle_alpha   90.00
_cell.angle_beta   90.00
_cell.angle_gamma   90.00
#
_symmetry.space_group_name_H-M   'P 1'
#
loop_
_entity.id
_entity.type
_entity.pdbx_description
1 polymer ?
#
loop_
_entity_poly.entity_id
_entity_poly.type
_entity_poly.pdbx_seq_one_letter_code
_entity_poly.pdbx_strand_id
1 'polypeptide(L)'
;SKLVDRFVQNLRRVAGYDVQYFATVEPQKRLTPHLHMAIRGTLPRAELRQIIAATYHQVWWPSTDEIRFEGDHLPVWEDGAGYLDPATGELLPTWEQALDALDQDDEAEPLHVLRFGDQLDIQSVLAGTPDADQLIQYLSKYLTKSLGDAFGTDDPRRKAHAERLLEALRFEPCSPTCPNWLRYGIQPKGAKSGMAPGRCKGKAHKPDHLGYAGRRVLVSRKWSNKTLTEHKQDRRTWVLEALGLEDEPVDPHRYIWRPVKPGDPELAPIGVRLLRSVHERQRWRNHLDRLQAEADGQDFSATEGRAA
;
A
#
# COMPACT_ATOMS: atom_id res chain seq x y z
N SER A 1 1.76 -8.00 -4.68
CA SER A 1 2.52 -8.37 -3.46
C SER A 1 2.87 -9.85 -3.39
N LYS A 2 2.06 -10.76 -3.97
CA LYS A 2 2.26 -12.22 -3.84
C LYS A 2 3.66 -12.72 -4.24
N LEU A 3 4.27 -12.16 -5.30
CA LEU A 3 5.65 -12.50 -5.68
C LEU A 3 6.65 -12.22 -4.55
N VAL A 4 6.51 -11.07 -3.87
CA VAL A 4 7.36 -10.71 -2.71
C VAL A 4 7.08 -11.64 -1.52
N ASP A 5 5.82 -12.02 -1.30
CA ASP A 5 5.48 -13.00 -0.26
C ASP A 5 6.13 -14.36 -0.52
N ARG A 6 6.15 -14.82 -1.80
CA ARG A 6 6.86 -16.04 -2.21
C ARG A 6 8.36 -15.92 -2.06
N PHE A 7 8.95 -14.77 -2.41
CA PHE A 7 10.37 -14.50 -2.19
C PHE A 7 10.74 -14.66 -0.72
N VAL A 8 9.99 -14.03 0.18
CA VAL A 8 10.24 -14.12 1.63
C VAL A 8 10.08 -15.55 2.15
N GLN A 9 9.11 -16.31 1.64
CA GLN A 9 8.95 -17.72 1.99
C GLN A 9 10.17 -18.55 1.58
N ASN A 10 10.62 -18.41 0.33
CA ASN A 10 11.80 -19.12 -0.18
C ASN A 10 13.07 -18.71 0.56
N LEU A 11 13.22 -17.41 0.80
CA LEU A 11 14.32 -16.84 1.57
C LEU A 11 14.43 -17.46 2.96
N ARG A 12 13.30 -17.62 3.68
CA ARG A 12 13.28 -18.25 5.00
C ARG A 12 13.60 -19.74 4.97
N ARG A 13 13.15 -20.45 3.93
CA ARG A 13 13.47 -21.87 3.74
C ARG A 13 14.96 -22.08 3.56
N VAL A 14 15.61 -21.26 2.72
CA VAL A 14 17.07 -21.35 2.49
C VAL A 14 17.85 -20.87 3.71
N ALA A 15 17.44 -19.74 4.30
CA ALA A 15 18.14 -19.16 5.45
C ALA A 15 18.05 -20.02 6.72
N GLY A 16 17.00 -20.82 6.89
CA GLY A 16 16.78 -21.64 8.08
C GLY A 16 16.31 -20.87 9.31
N TYR A 17 15.94 -19.59 9.18
CA TYR A 17 15.43 -18.76 10.27
C TYR A 17 14.33 -17.80 9.82
N ASP A 18 13.61 -17.24 10.80
CA ASP A 18 12.60 -16.20 10.60
C ASP A 18 13.26 -14.89 10.17
N VAL A 19 13.57 -14.78 8.87
CA VAL A 19 14.19 -13.59 8.29
C VAL A 19 13.33 -12.36 8.58
N GLN A 20 13.96 -11.39 9.26
CA GLN A 20 13.40 -10.07 9.53
C GLN A 20 13.74 -9.15 8.36
N TYR A 21 12.75 -8.39 7.90
CA TYR A 21 12.93 -7.45 6.81
C TYR A 21 12.05 -6.21 6.97
N PHE A 22 12.51 -5.14 6.32
CA PHE A 22 11.73 -3.97 5.96
C PHE A 22 11.85 -3.76 4.47
N ALA A 23 10.74 -3.59 3.77
CA ALA A 23 10.72 -3.39 2.34
C ALA A 23 9.68 -2.36 1.90
N THR A 24 9.98 -1.73 0.77
CA THR A 24 9.10 -0.76 0.11
C THR A 24 9.02 -1.07 -1.37
N VAL A 25 7.83 -0.93 -1.94
CA VAL A 25 7.58 -1.01 -3.38
C VAL A 25 7.34 0.40 -3.93
N GLU A 26 8.12 0.77 -4.95
CA GLU A 26 8.08 2.10 -5.58
C GLU A 26 8.17 1.97 -7.11
N PRO A 27 7.39 2.72 -7.90
CA PRO A 27 7.55 2.79 -9.35
C PRO A 27 8.82 3.59 -9.68
N GLN A 28 9.64 3.03 -10.55
CA GLN A 28 10.82 3.74 -11.07
C GLN A 28 10.58 4.19 -12.51
N LYS A 29 11.65 4.39 -13.30
CA LYS A 29 11.54 4.77 -14.71
C LYS A 29 10.55 3.83 -15.43
N ARG A 30 9.66 4.41 -16.24
CA ARG A 30 8.58 3.70 -16.96
C ARG A 30 7.53 3.04 -16.06
N LEU A 31 7.41 3.47 -14.80
CA LEU A 31 6.36 3.03 -13.87
C LEU A 31 6.47 1.56 -13.45
N THR A 32 7.57 0.89 -13.77
CA THR A 32 7.83 -0.48 -13.31
C THR A 32 8.00 -0.51 -11.80
N PRO A 33 7.29 -1.38 -11.06
CA PRO A 33 7.46 -1.51 -9.62
C PRO A 33 8.82 -2.11 -9.25
N HIS A 34 9.59 -1.41 -8.41
CA HIS A 34 10.83 -1.90 -7.83
C HIS A 34 10.64 -2.26 -6.36
N LEU A 35 11.26 -3.35 -5.93
CA LEU A 35 11.32 -3.76 -4.54
C LEU A 35 12.65 -3.28 -3.93
N HIS A 36 12.57 -2.44 -2.92
CA HIS A 36 13.71 -2.12 -2.06
C HIS A 36 13.52 -2.85 -0.73
N MET A 37 14.51 -3.62 -0.29
CA MET A 37 14.37 -4.49 0.88
C MET A 37 15.66 -4.54 1.69
N ALA A 38 15.58 -4.13 2.95
CA ALA A 38 16.59 -4.46 3.96
C ALA A 38 16.26 -5.80 4.59
N ILE A 39 17.26 -6.68 4.61
CA ILE A 39 17.17 -8.02 5.17
C ILE A 39 18.14 -8.09 6.33
N ARG A 40 17.68 -8.53 7.50
CA ARG A 40 18.53 -8.73 8.67
C ARG A 40 19.11 -10.14 8.65
N GLY A 41 20.43 -10.22 8.81
CA GLY A 41 21.18 -11.47 8.85
C GLY A 41 22.25 -11.51 7.77
N THR A 42 23.01 -12.60 7.74
CA THR A 42 24.08 -12.82 6.77
C THR A 42 23.66 -13.93 5.82
N LEU A 43 23.60 -13.62 4.53
CA LEU A 43 23.31 -14.59 3.47
C LEU A 43 24.30 -14.37 2.31
N PRO A 44 24.88 -15.44 1.74
CA PRO A 44 25.71 -15.32 0.55
C PRO A 44 24.95 -14.66 -0.60
N ARG A 45 25.59 -13.70 -1.28
CA ARG A 45 24.98 -13.00 -2.43
C ARG A 45 24.62 -13.96 -3.56
N ALA A 46 25.37 -15.05 -3.73
CA ALA A 46 25.09 -16.07 -4.73
C ALA A 46 23.76 -16.78 -4.45
N GLU A 47 23.51 -17.17 -3.20
CA GLU A 47 22.23 -17.78 -2.78
C GLU A 47 21.06 -16.82 -2.96
N LEU A 48 21.23 -15.54 -2.58
CA LEU A 48 20.18 -14.54 -2.81
C LEU A 48 19.81 -14.40 -4.29
N ARG A 49 20.80 -14.40 -5.20
CA ARG A 49 20.53 -14.38 -6.64
C ARG A 49 19.79 -15.62 -7.11
N GLN A 50 20.16 -16.80 -6.63
CA GLN A 50 19.48 -18.05 -6.95
C GLN A 50 18.02 -18.04 -6.44
N ILE A 51 17.78 -17.59 -5.21
CA ILE A 51 16.43 -17.49 -4.64
C ILE A 51 15.57 -16.54 -5.47
N ILE A 52 16.10 -15.38 -5.85
CA ILE A 52 15.38 -14.40 -6.66
C ILE A 52 15.04 -14.99 -8.04
N ALA A 53 16.01 -15.59 -8.73
CA ALA A 53 15.82 -16.19 -10.04
C ALA A 53 14.83 -17.37 -10.02
N ALA A 54 14.83 -18.17 -8.95
CA ALA A 54 13.92 -19.29 -8.76
C ALA A 54 12.52 -18.87 -8.29
N THR A 55 12.34 -17.63 -7.82
CA THR A 55 11.05 -17.17 -7.30
C THR A 55 10.13 -16.72 -8.42
N TYR A 56 9.01 -17.42 -8.56
CA TYR A 56 7.91 -17.04 -9.44
C TYR A 56 6.57 -17.12 -8.71
N HIS A 57 5.54 -16.51 -9.30
CA HIS A 57 4.16 -16.66 -8.87
C HIS A 57 3.26 -16.82 -10.09
N GLN A 58 2.48 -17.90 -10.12
CA GLN A 58 1.44 -18.11 -11.12
C GLN A 58 0.11 -17.55 -10.62
N VAL A 59 -0.59 -16.86 -11.52
CA VAL A 59 -1.97 -16.40 -11.35
C VAL A 59 -2.85 -17.28 -12.21
N TRP A 60 -3.49 -18.26 -11.58
CA TRP A 60 -4.44 -19.17 -12.20
C TRP A 60 -5.83 -18.54 -12.16
N TRP A 61 -6.09 -17.67 -13.13
CA TRP A 61 -7.38 -17.01 -13.35
C TRP A 61 -7.89 -17.33 -14.75
N PRO A 62 -9.20 -17.17 -14.99
CA PRO A 62 -9.76 -17.32 -16.33
C PRO A 62 -9.10 -16.38 -17.35
N SER A 63 -9.09 -16.79 -18.62
CA SER A 63 -8.51 -16.01 -19.72
C SER A 63 -9.20 -14.66 -19.88
N THR A 64 -8.42 -13.67 -20.31
CA THR A 64 -8.87 -12.31 -20.65
C THR A 64 -8.56 -11.97 -22.11
N ASP A 65 -8.30 -12.97 -22.95
CA ASP A 65 -7.88 -12.77 -24.34
C ASP A 65 -9.04 -12.36 -25.26
N GLU A 66 -10.25 -12.82 -24.93
CA GLU A 66 -11.47 -12.51 -25.67
C GLU A 66 -12.35 -11.54 -24.89
N ILE A 67 -12.56 -10.34 -25.44
CA ILE A 67 -13.55 -9.40 -24.92
C ILE A 67 -14.92 -9.82 -25.44
N ARG A 68 -15.80 -10.26 -24.53
CA ARG A 68 -17.17 -10.70 -24.88
C ARG A 68 -18.19 -9.59 -24.79
N PHE A 69 -18.01 -8.67 -23.85
CA PHE A 69 -18.97 -7.61 -23.57
C PHE A 69 -18.31 -6.23 -23.56
N GLU A 70 -18.77 -5.34 -24.43
CA GLU A 70 -18.27 -3.97 -24.54
C GLU A 70 -19.30 -3.00 -25.14
N GLY A 71 -19.02 -1.71 -24.98
CA GLY A 71 -19.91 -0.65 -25.49
C GLY A 71 -21.31 -0.75 -24.89
N ASP A 72 -22.30 -0.84 -25.78
CA ASP A 72 -23.72 -0.94 -25.40
C ASP A 72 -24.17 -2.39 -25.16
N HIS A 73 -23.30 -3.39 -25.42
CA HIS A 73 -23.57 -4.81 -25.21
C HIS A 73 -22.93 -5.28 -23.90
N LEU A 74 -23.55 -4.93 -22.77
CA LEU A 74 -23.09 -5.31 -21.43
C LEU A 74 -24.03 -6.33 -20.78
N PRO A 75 -23.51 -7.20 -19.89
CA PRO A 75 -24.34 -8.17 -19.17
C PRO A 75 -25.42 -7.46 -18.34
N VAL A 76 -26.62 -8.05 -18.33
CA VAL A 76 -27.78 -7.49 -17.62
C VAL A 76 -27.98 -8.25 -16.32
N TRP A 77 -28.30 -7.54 -15.25
CA TRP A 77 -28.57 -8.14 -13.94
C TRP A 77 -30.00 -8.64 -13.85
N GLU A 78 -30.18 -9.91 -13.49
CA GLU A 78 -31.46 -10.54 -13.16
C GLU A 78 -31.53 -10.84 -11.65
N ASP A 79 -32.58 -10.33 -11.00
CA ASP A 79 -32.72 -10.45 -9.56
C ASP A 79 -32.92 -11.90 -9.11
N GLY A 80 -32.08 -12.34 -8.18
CA GLY A 80 -32.09 -13.71 -7.67
C GLY A 80 -31.33 -14.74 -8.52
N ALA A 81 -30.85 -14.35 -9.71
CA ALA A 81 -30.09 -15.24 -10.59
C ALA A 81 -28.64 -14.77 -10.81
N GLY A 82 -28.43 -13.52 -11.21
CA GLY A 82 -27.11 -12.97 -11.51
C GLY A 82 -27.04 -12.26 -12.86
N TYR A 83 -25.83 -12.15 -13.43
CA TYR A 83 -25.66 -11.53 -14.74
C TYR A 83 -25.96 -12.49 -15.89
N LEU A 84 -26.74 -12.00 -16.85
CA LEU A 84 -27.11 -12.67 -18.09
C LEU A 84 -26.41 -12.04 -19.29
N ASP A 85 -26.13 -12.84 -20.31
CA ASP A 85 -25.88 -12.35 -21.67
C ASP A 85 -27.18 -11.74 -22.24
N PRO A 86 -27.19 -10.47 -22.67
CA PRO A 86 -28.40 -9.82 -23.15
C PRO A 86 -28.89 -10.32 -24.53
N ALA A 87 -28.04 -11.00 -25.32
CA ALA A 87 -28.44 -11.55 -26.60
C ALA A 87 -29.05 -12.95 -26.47
N THR A 88 -28.52 -13.80 -25.59
CA THR A 88 -28.98 -15.20 -25.42
C THR A 88 -29.91 -15.40 -24.23
N GLY A 89 -29.84 -14.52 -23.22
CA GLY A 89 -30.52 -14.71 -21.94
C GLY A 89 -29.86 -15.78 -21.05
N GLU A 90 -28.69 -16.28 -21.42
CA GLU A 90 -27.97 -17.29 -20.63
C GLU A 90 -27.25 -16.66 -19.43
N LEU A 91 -27.24 -17.39 -18.32
CA LEU A 91 -26.46 -17.00 -17.14
C LEU A 91 -24.97 -17.11 -17.41
N LEU A 92 -24.24 -16.03 -17.11
CA LEU A 92 -22.79 -16.07 -17.15
C LEU A 92 -22.26 -17.03 -16.07
N PRO A 93 -21.18 -17.78 -16.33
CA PRO A 93 -20.54 -18.62 -15.32
C PRO A 93 -20.11 -17.77 -14.12
N THR A 94 -20.31 -18.32 -12.92
CA THR A 94 -19.78 -17.74 -11.69
C THR A 94 -18.27 -17.83 -11.64
N TRP A 95 -17.65 -17.02 -10.77
CA TRP A 95 -16.20 -17.08 -10.53
C TRP A 95 -15.73 -18.49 -10.16
N GLU A 96 -16.45 -19.16 -9.26
CA GLU A 96 -16.14 -20.53 -8.85
C GLU A 96 -16.28 -21.51 -10.02
N GLN A 97 -17.35 -21.44 -10.81
CA GLN A 97 -17.51 -22.28 -12.00
C GLN A 97 -16.42 -22.05 -13.05
N ALA A 98 -15.97 -20.80 -13.22
CA ALA A 98 -14.89 -20.48 -14.13
C ALA A 98 -13.53 -21.05 -13.65
N LEU A 99 -13.31 -21.11 -12.34
CA LEU A 99 -12.14 -21.81 -11.78
C LEU A 99 -12.26 -23.32 -11.88
N ASP A 100 -13.45 -23.89 -11.63
CA ASP A 100 -13.69 -25.32 -11.77
C ASP A 100 -13.49 -25.78 -13.22
N ALA A 101 -13.89 -24.96 -14.20
CA ALA A 101 -13.63 -25.21 -15.61
C ALA A 101 -12.14 -25.15 -15.95
N LEU A 102 -11.41 -24.20 -15.36
CA LEU A 102 -9.95 -24.08 -15.51
C LEU A 102 -9.22 -25.29 -14.90
N ASP A 103 -9.67 -25.78 -13.75
CA ASP A 103 -9.09 -26.95 -13.09
C ASP A 103 -9.36 -28.26 -13.84
N GLN A 104 -10.39 -28.30 -14.69
CA GLN A 104 -10.76 -29.46 -15.52
C GLN A 104 -10.10 -29.46 -16.91
N ASP A 105 -9.45 -28.37 -17.29
CA ASP A 105 -8.77 -28.23 -18.58
C ASP A 105 -7.30 -28.64 -18.43
N ASP A 106 -6.97 -29.81 -19.00
CA ASP A 106 -5.61 -30.37 -18.95
C ASP A 106 -4.58 -29.50 -19.68
N GLU A 107 -5.02 -28.61 -20.58
CA GLU A 107 -4.16 -27.68 -21.33
C GLU A 107 -4.20 -26.25 -20.74
N ALA A 108 -4.82 -26.06 -19.57
CA ALA A 108 -4.91 -24.76 -18.94
C ALA A 108 -3.52 -24.19 -18.61
N GLU A 109 -3.32 -22.92 -18.99
CA GLU A 109 -2.13 -22.15 -18.62
C GLU A 109 -2.48 -21.06 -17.61
N PRO A 110 -1.54 -20.69 -16.71
CA PRO A 110 -1.76 -19.59 -15.80
C PRO A 110 -1.83 -18.28 -16.59
N LEU A 111 -2.89 -17.49 -16.40
CA LEU A 111 -3.07 -16.17 -17.00
C LEU A 111 -1.80 -15.31 -16.95
N HIS A 112 -1.13 -15.31 -15.79
CA HIS A 112 0.16 -14.65 -15.65
C HIS A 112 1.16 -15.48 -14.85
N VAL A 113 2.43 -15.44 -15.26
CA VAL A 113 3.56 -15.91 -14.45
C VAL A 113 4.50 -14.75 -14.14
N LEU A 114 4.48 -14.29 -12.90
CA LEU A 114 5.32 -13.19 -12.43
C LEU A 114 6.68 -13.70 -11.98
N ARG A 115 7.74 -12.98 -12.36
CA ARG A 115 9.14 -13.19 -11.94
C ARG A 115 9.78 -11.84 -11.62
N PHE A 116 10.88 -11.86 -10.87
CA PHE A 116 11.73 -10.67 -10.77
C PHE A 116 12.49 -10.46 -12.09
N GLY A 117 12.70 -9.21 -12.47
CA GLY A 117 13.56 -8.87 -13.61
C GLY A 117 15.05 -8.97 -13.27
N ASP A 118 15.89 -8.76 -14.27
CA ASP A 118 17.34 -8.97 -14.17
C ASP A 118 18.09 -7.88 -13.36
N GLN A 119 17.42 -6.76 -13.06
CA GLN A 119 18.01 -5.65 -12.32
C GLN A 119 18.08 -5.94 -10.82
N LEU A 120 19.26 -6.38 -10.37
CA LEU A 120 19.53 -6.73 -8.98
C LEU A 120 20.71 -5.95 -8.43
N ASP A 121 20.50 -5.22 -7.34
CA ASP A 121 21.55 -4.59 -6.54
C ASP A 121 21.50 -5.18 -5.11
N ILE A 122 22.54 -5.95 -4.75
CA ILE A 122 22.63 -6.67 -3.48
C ILE A 122 23.87 -6.20 -2.72
N GLN A 123 23.63 -5.39 -1.71
CA GLN A 123 24.67 -4.85 -0.84
C GLN A 123 24.68 -5.58 0.50
N SER A 124 25.87 -5.74 1.07
CA SER A 124 26.05 -6.30 2.42
C SER A 124 26.71 -5.22 3.25
N VAL A 125 26.03 -4.80 4.30
CA VAL A 125 26.44 -3.65 5.10
C VAL A 125 26.45 -4.04 6.57
N LEU A 126 27.49 -3.61 7.29
CA LEU A 126 27.64 -3.86 8.71
C LEU A 126 26.77 -2.89 9.50
N ALA A 127 26.17 -3.36 10.59
CA ALA A 127 25.39 -2.50 11.46
C ALA A 127 26.27 -1.43 12.14
N GLY A 128 25.74 -0.22 12.31
CA GLY A 128 26.42 0.89 12.97
C GLY A 128 27.46 1.62 12.11
N THR A 129 27.49 1.36 10.80
CA THR A 129 28.32 2.12 9.86
C THR A 129 27.53 3.25 9.19
N PRO A 130 28.19 4.32 8.72
CA PRO A 130 27.55 5.38 7.94
C PRO A 130 26.78 4.87 6.71
N ASP A 131 27.29 3.82 6.06
CA ASP A 131 26.63 3.17 4.93
C ASP A 131 25.27 2.56 5.33
N ALA A 132 25.18 1.97 6.53
CA ALA A 132 23.92 1.40 7.03
C ALA A 132 22.88 2.51 7.24
N ASP A 133 23.31 3.63 7.82
CA ASP A 133 22.45 4.78 8.06
C ASP A 133 21.97 5.39 6.74
N GLN A 134 22.85 5.51 5.74
CA GLN A 134 22.48 6.00 4.41
C GLN A 134 21.44 5.09 3.73
N LEU A 135 21.61 3.77 3.81
CA LEU A 135 20.64 2.81 3.24
C LEU A 135 19.30 2.85 3.97
N ILE A 136 19.30 3.00 5.30
CA ILE A 136 18.07 3.16 6.09
C ILE A 136 17.35 4.45 5.71
N GLN A 137 18.06 5.56 5.56
CA GLN A 137 17.49 6.82 5.08
C GLN A 137 16.87 6.65 3.68
N TYR A 138 17.57 5.97 2.78
CA TYR A 138 17.08 5.69 1.43
C TYR A 138 15.81 4.83 1.42
N LEU A 139 15.71 3.82 2.29
CA LEU A 139 14.48 3.02 2.43
C LEU A 139 13.34 3.83 3.06
N SER A 140 13.66 4.64 4.06
CA SER A 140 12.70 5.47 4.79
C SER A 140 12.12 6.59 3.92
N LYS A 141 12.88 7.06 2.92
CA LYS A 141 12.42 8.00 1.88
C LYS A 141 11.11 7.55 1.21
N TYR A 142 10.88 6.24 1.09
CA TYR A 142 9.70 5.70 0.42
C TYR A 142 8.48 5.53 1.33
N LEU A 143 8.61 5.86 2.62
CA LEU A 143 7.47 5.90 3.55
C LEU A 143 6.51 7.05 3.21
N THR A 144 7.04 8.18 2.76
CA THR A 144 6.28 9.42 2.54
C THR A 144 5.91 9.67 1.09
N LYS A 145 6.53 8.96 0.14
CA LYS A 145 6.20 9.07 -1.29
C LYS A 145 4.91 8.33 -1.64
N SER A 146 4.06 8.92 -2.47
CA SER A 146 2.97 8.21 -3.15
C SER A 146 3.49 7.50 -4.41
N LEU A 147 2.84 6.40 -4.83
CA LEU A 147 3.18 5.78 -6.14
C LEU A 147 2.81 6.75 -7.29
N GLY A 148 1.79 7.59 -7.08
CA GLY A 148 1.37 8.63 -8.02
C GLY A 148 2.35 9.81 -8.10
N ASP A 149 3.12 10.12 -7.06
CA ASP A 149 4.04 11.27 -7.10
C ASP A 149 5.19 11.07 -8.10
N ALA A 150 5.39 9.83 -8.58
CA ALA A 150 6.32 9.54 -9.67
C ALA A 150 5.86 10.14 -11.03
N PHE A 151 4.62 10.64 -11.12
CA PHE A 151 4.20 11.56 -12.17
C PHE A 151 5.00 12.85 -12.02
N GLY A 152 6.17 12.89 -12.66
CA GLY A 152 6.85 14.15 -12.92
C GLY A 152 5.85 15.02 -13.68
N THR A 153 5.39 16.09 -13.04
CA THR A 153 4.42 17.04 -13.62
C THR A 153 4.97 17.74 -14.86
N ASP A 154 6.28 17.67 -15.07
CA ASP A 154 7.00 18.52 -16.00
C ASP A 154 7.39 17.81 -17.31
N ASP A 155 7.15 16.49 -17.44
CA ASP A 155 7.45 15.70 -18.66
C ASP A 155 6.17 15.21 -19.37
N PRO A 156 5.77 15.84 -20.50
CA PRO A 156 4.57 15.46 -21.25
C PRO A 156 4.56 14.02 -21.73
N ARG A 157 5.72 13.43 -22.07
CA ARG A 157 5.80 12.05 -22.57
C ARG A 157 5.50 11.05 -21.46
N ARG A 158 5.99 11.32 -20.25
CA ARG A 158 5.74 10.49 -19.07
C ARG A 158 4.27 10.54 -18.67
N LYS A 159 3.66 11.72 -18.69
CA LYS A 159 2.23 11.89 -18.43
C LYS A 159 1.38 11.10 -19.42
N ALA A 160 1.63 11.25 -20.73
CA ALA A 160 0.91 10.52 -21.76
C ALA A 160 1.08 8.99 -21.64
N HIS A 161 2.27 8.51 -21.25
CA HIS A 161 2.49 7.09 -20.99
C HIS A 161 1.65 6.59 -19.80
N ALA A 162 1.58 7.36 -18.71
CA ALA A 162 0.78 6.99 -17.55
C ALA A 162 -0.72 7.00 -17.84
N GLU A 163 -1.20 7.97 -18.62
CA GLU A 163 -2.61 8.02 -19.07
C GLU A 163 -2.97 6.78 -19.89
N ARG A 164 -2.11 6.37 -20.84
CA ARG A 164 -2.32 5.12 -21.60
C ARG A 164 -2.31 3.88 -20.70
N LEU A 165 -1.40 3.83 -19.72
CA LEU A 165 -1.35 2.72 -18.77
C LEU A 165 -2.63 2.68 -17.92
N LEU A 166 -3.12 3.82 -17.45
CA LEU A 166 -4.35 3.89 -16.66
C LEU A 166 -5.58 3.49 -17.46
N GLU A 167 -5.67 3.87 -18.74
CA GLU A 167 -6.77 3.45 -19.60
C GLU A 167 -6.75 1.94 -19.84
N ALA A 168 -5.58 1.34 -20.03
CA ALA A 168 -5.45 -0.12 -20.12
C ALA A 168 -5.86 -0.80 -18.79
N LEU A 169 -5.30 -0.34 -17.67
CA LEU A 169 -5.59 -0.87 -16.33
C LEU A 169 -7.05 -0.70 -15.92
N ARG A 170 -7.80 0.22 -16.53
CA ARG A 170 -9.21 0.44 -16.22
C ARG A 170 -10.04 -0.83 -16.42
N PHE A 171 -9.72 -1.61 -17.44
CA PHE A 171 -10.47 -2.82 -17.82
C PHE A 171 -9.79 -4.13 -17.42
N GLU A 172 -8.54 -4.08 -16.97
CA GLU A 172 -7.83 -5.26 -16.50
C GLU A 172 -8.44 -5.83 -15.20
N PRO A 173 -8.75 -7.12 -15.05
CA PRO A 173 -9.22 -7.65 -13.77
C PRO A 173 -8.15 -7.54 -12.67
N CYS A 174 -8.45 -6.87 -11.56
CA CYS A 174 -7.48 -6.68 -10.47
C CYS A 174 -7.59 -7.70 -9.32
N SER A 175 -8.70 -8.44 -9.24
CA SER A 175 -9.03 -9.39 -8.17
C SER A 175 -10.23 -10.27 -8.54
N PRO A 176 -10.48 -11.40 -7.86
CA PRO A 176 -11.66 -12.24 -8.07
C PRO A 176 -13.01 -11.51 -8.01
N THR A 177 -13.07 -10.46 -7.19
CA THR A 177 -14.28 -9.64 -6.98
C THR A 177 -14.40 -8.46 -7.96
N CYS A 178 -13.48 -8.33 -8.93
CA CYS A 178 -13.42 -7.18 -9.82
C CYS A 178 -14.56 -7.21 -10.85
N PRO A 179 -15.39 -6.15 -10.97
CA PRO A 179 -16.43 -6.04 -12.01
C PRO A 179 -15.95 -6.23 -13.45
N ASN A 180 -14.65 -6.06 -13.71
CA ASN A 180 -14.09 -6.25 -15.05
C ASN A 180 -14.22 -7.69 -15.57
N TRP A 181 -14.43 -8.69 -14.69
CA TRP A 181 -14.73 -10.06 -15.13
C TRP A 181 -15.98 -10.14 -16.02
N LEU A 182 -16.94 -9.21 -15.85
CA LEU A 182 -18.12 -9.12 -16.71
C LEU A 182 -17.77 -8.82 -18.17
N ARG A 183 -16.64 -8.14 -18.43
CA ARG A 183 -16.14 -7.90 -19.79
C ARG A 183 -15.78 -9.19 -20.52
N TYR A 184 -15.33 -10.18 -19.75
CA TYR A 184 -14.84 -11.48 -20.21
C TYR A 184 -15.89 -12.59 -20.01
N GLY A 185 -17.14 -12.21 -19.70
CA GLY A 185 -18.26 -13.14 -19.57
C GLY A 185 -18.23 -13.99 -18.30
N ILE A 186 -17.63 -13.49 -17.22
CA ILE A 186 -17.58 -14.20 -15.93
C ILE A 186 -18.18 -13.31 -14.85
N GLN A 187 -19.04 -13.88 -14.01
CA GLN A 187 -19.54 -13.16 -12.85
C GLN A 187 -18.44 -13.08 -11.79
N PRO A 188 -18.08 -11.87 -11.31
CA PRO A 188 -17.09 -11.74 -10.26
C PRO A 188 -17.56 -12.41 -8.96
N LYS A 189 -16.63 -12.85 -8.13
CA LYS A 189 -16.94 -13.42 -6.81
C LYS A 189 -17.77 -12.41 -6.00
N GLY A 190 -18.96 -12.82 -5.56
CA GLY A 190 -19.90 -11.94 -4.87
C GLY A 190 -20.51 -10.85 -5.78
N ALA A 191 -20.83 -11.21 -7.03
CA ALA A 191 -21.52 -10.36 -7.98
C ALA A 191 -22.81 -9.77 -7.38
N LYS A 192 -23.09 -8.51 -7.73
CA LYS A 192 -24.30 -7.79 -7.33
C LYS A 192 -24.73 -6.82 -8.41
N SER A 193 -25.98 -6.40 -8.36
CA SER A 193 -26.52 -5.36 -9.25
C SER A 193 -25.66 -4.09 -9.26
N GLY A 194 -25.52 -3.48 -10.44
CA GLY A 194 -24.77 -2.24 -10.66
C GLY A 194 -23.26 -2.39 -10.76
N MET A 195 -22.72 -3.62 -10.78
CA MET A 195 -21.34 -3.85 -11.21
C MET A 195 -21.24 -3.68 -12.72
N ALA A 196 -20.19 -3.02 -13.20
CA ALA A 196 -19.98 -2.79 -14.62
C ALA A 196 -18.48 -2.78 -14.96
N PRO A 197 -18.07 -3.28 -16.15
CA PRO A 197 -16.71 -3.14 -16.64
C PRO A 197 -16.20 -1.70 -16.61
N GLY A 198 -14.94 -1.50 -16.23
CA GLY A 198 -14.29 -0.20 -16.15
C GLY A 198 -14.75 0.69 -15.00
N ARG A 199 -15.56 0.17 -14.06
CA ARG A 199 -16.09 0.89 -12.89
C ARG A 199 -15.62 0.31 -11.54
N CYS A 200 -14.61 -0.56 -11.56
CA CYS A 200 -14.05 -1.12 -10.34
C CYS A 200 -13.47 -0.02 -9.43
N LYS A 201 -13.87 -0.01 -8.16
CA LYS A 201 -13.37 0.92 -7.13
C LYS A 201 -12.10 0.43 -6.42
N GLY A 202 -11.55 -0.69 -6.89
CA GLY A 202 -10.38 -1.34 -6.34
C GLY A 202 -9.15 -0.44 -6.39
N LYS A 203 -8.23 -0.65 -5.44
CA LYS A 203 -7.01 0.16 -5.30
C LYS A 203 -6.18 0.19 -6.59
N ALA A 204 -6.08 -0.95 -7.31
CA ALA A 204 -5.33 -1.06 -8.56
C ALA A 204 -5.77 -0.07 -9.66
N HIS A 205 -7.05 0.29 -9.70
CA HIS A 205 -7.62 1.16 -10.74
C HIS A 205 -7.49 2.65 -10.43
N LYS A 206 -6.95 3.01 -9.26
CA LYS A 206 -6.75 4.41 -8.91
C LYS A 206 -5.46 4.92 -9.56
N PRO A 207 -5.45 6.16 -10.08
CA PRO A 207 -4.24 6.80 -10.61
C PRO A 207 -3.05 6.72 -9.66
N ASP A 208 -3.28 6.94 -8.37
CA ASP A 208 -2.26 6.94 -7.30
C ASP A 208 -1.59 5.57 -7.06
N HIS A 209 -2.04 4.51 -7.72
CA HIS A 209 -1.59 3.16 -7.47
C HIS A 209 -1.11 2.40 -8.70
N LEU A 210 -1.39 2.86 -9.91
CA LEU A 210 -0.81 2.32 -11.15
C LEU A 210 -0.86 0.78 -11.23
N GLY A 211 -2.01 0.19 -10.93
CA GLY A 211 -2.20 -1.26 -10.95
C GLY A 211 -1.74 -1.98 -9.67
N TYR A 212 -1.00 -1.31 -8.78
CA TYR A 212 -0.51 -1.91 -7.54
C TYR A 212 -1.54 -1.83 -6.40
N ALA A 213 -2.39 -2.86 -6.28
CA ALA A 213 -3.34 -3.00 -5.18
C ALA A 213 -2.69 -3.38 -3.82
N GLY A 214 -1.42 -3.75 -3.81
CA GLY A 214 -0.73 -4.23 -2.61
C GLY A 214 -0.42 -3.13 -1.58
N ARG A 215 0.17 -3.56 -0.45
CA ARG A 215 0.80 -2.65 0.52
C ARG A 215 2.16 -2.20 -0.03
N ARG A 216 2.41 -0.89 -0.09
CA ARG A 216 3.72 -0.35 -0.50
C ARG A 216 4.80 -0.75 0.50
N VAL A 217 4.51 -0.58 1.77
CA VAL A 217 5.42 -0.90 2.87
C VAL A 217 5.13 -2.32 3.36
N LEU A 218 6.15 -3.16 3.31
CA LEU A 218 6.11 -4.57 3.64
C LEU A 218 7.11 -4.80 4.76
N VAL A 219 6.62 -5.11 5.96
CA VAL A 219 7.47 -5.27 7.14
C VAL A 219 7.22 -6.64 7.75
N SER A 220 8.30 -7.31 8.12
CA SER A 220 8.20 -8.51 8.94
C SER A 220 7.66 -8.13 10.33
N ARG A 221 6.75 -8.94 10.88
CA ARG A 221 6.16 -8.66 12.21
C ARG A 221 7.22 -8.55 13.32
N LYS A 222 8.35 -9.23 13.15
CA LYS A 222 9.46 -9.27 14.11
C LYS A 222 10.56 -8.24 13.83
N TRP A 223 10.43 -7.35 12.85
CA TRP A 223 11.48 -6.37 12.48
C TRP A 223 11.95 -5.53 13.66
N SER A 224 11.00 -5.01 14.45
CA SER A 224 11.29 -4.23 15.66
C SER A 224 11.23 -5.08 16.94
N ASN A 225 10.79 -6.34 16.82
CA ASN A 225 10.41 -7.21 17.93
C ASN A 225 9.43 -6.57 18.94
N LYS A 226 8.69 -5.52 18.52
CA LYS A 226 7.69 -4.80 19.32
C LYS A 226 6.29 -4.95 18.71
N THR A 227 5.30 -5.09 19.57
CA THR A 227 3.87 -5.05 19.28
C THR A 227 3.43 -3.61 18.93
N LEU A 228 2.25 -3.48 18.32
CA LEU A 228 1.66 -2.15 18.06
C LEU A 228 1.41 -1.36 19.35
N THR A 229 1.14 -2.05 20.46
CA THR A 229 0.96 -1.44 21.78
C THR A 229 2.27 -0.87 22.30
N GLU A 230 3.36 -1.64 22.24
CA GLU A 230 4.69 -1.16 22.63
C GLU A 230 5.14 0.01 21.77
N HIS A 231 4.90 -0.02 20.45
CA HIS A 231 5.15 1.14 19.57
C HIS A 231 4.31 2.37 19.93
N LYS A 232 3.08 2.19 20.40
CA LYS A 232 2.26 3.30 20.90
C LYS A 232 2.82 3.85 22.20
N GLN A 233 3.29 2.99 23.09
CA GLN A 233 3.93 3.39 24.34
C GLN A 233 5.22 4.16 24.06
N ASP A 234 6.11 3.64 23.22
CA ASP A 234 7.36 4.33 22.84
C ASP A 234 7.08 5.74 22.29
N ARG A 235 6.12 5.88 21.37
CA ARG A 235 5.75 7.20 20.83
C ARG A 235 5.20 8.12 21.91
N ARG A 236 4.38 7.59 22.82
CA ARG A 236 3.83 8.38 23.92
C ARG A 236 4.94 8.81 24.88
N THR A 237 5.81 7.90 25.28
CA THR A 237 6.98 8.18 26.14
C THR A 237 7.85 9.24 25.49
N TRP A 238 8.23 9.08 24.22
CA TRP A 238 9.01 10.09 23.51
C TRP A 238 8.33 11.47 23.47
N VAL A 239 7.02 11.52 23.21
CA VAL A 239 6.26 12.79 23.23
C VAL A 239 6.27 13.42 24.62
N LEU A 240 6.07 12.62 25.68
CA LEU A 240 6.07 13.12 27.05
C LEU A 240 7.44 13.63 27.48
N GLU A 241 8.51 12.89 27.16
CA GLU A 241 9.89 13.29 27.38
C GLU A 241 10.22 14.59 26.64
N ALA A 242 9.87 14.68 25.35
CA ALA A 242 10.06 15.89 24.56
C ALA A 242 9.30 17.10 25.14
N LEU A 243 8.16 16.86 25.80
CA LEU A 243 7.35 17.90 26.43
C LEU A 243 7.74 18.22 27.87
N GLY A 244 8.65 17.45 28.48
CA GLY A 244 8.96 17.54 29.91
C GLY A 244 7.77 17.22 30.81
N LEU A 245 6.84 16.37 30.33
CA LEU A 245 5.65 15.95 31.08
C LEU A 245 5.90 14.58 31.73
N GLU A 246 5.43 14.42 32.96
CA GLU A 246 5.49 13.13 33.63
C GLU A 246 4.55 12.12 32.97
N ASP A 247 5.00 10.86 32.89
CA ASP A 247 4.19 9.74 32.45
C ASP A 247 3.20 9.32 33.56
N GLU A 248 2.19 10.16 33.78
CA GLU A 248 1.12 9.83 34.71
C GLU A 248 0.29 8.64 34.18
N PRO A 249 0.01 7.64 35.04
CA PRO A 249 -0.88 6.55 34.67
C PRO A 249 -2.26 7.10 34.31
N VAL A 250 -2.75 6.75 33.12
CA VAL A 250 -4.09 7.14 32.68
C VAL A 250 -5.10 6.36 33.53
N ASP A 251 -5.75 7.01 34.49
CA ASP A 251 -6.90 6.44 35.18
C ASP A 251 -8.06 6.32 34.15
N PRO A 252 -8.44 5.09 33.75
CA PRO A 252 -9.46 4.88 32.72
C PRO A 252 -10.86 5.31 33.18
N HIS A 253 -11.05 5.62 34.47
CA HIS A 253 -12.30 6.12 35.04
C HIS A 253 -12.29 7.64 35.29
N ARG A 254 -11.18 8.34 35.08
CA ARG A 254 -11.09 9.80 35.25
C ARG A 254 -12.02 10.57 34.29
N TYR A 255 -12.29 10.00 33.11
CA TYR A 255 -13.13 10.61 32.08
C TYR A 255 -14.16 9.64 31.54
N ILE A 256 -15.39 10.11 31.31
CA ILE A 256 -16.43 9.39 30.59
C ILE A 256 -16.53 9.98 29.19
N TRP A 257 -16.13 9.20 28.19
CA TRP A 257 -16.25 9.59 26.78
C TRP A 257 -17.66 9.29 26.28
N ARG A 258 -18.30 10.27 25.63
CA ARG A 258 -19.60 10.09 24.96
C ARG A 258 -19.50 10.59 23.51
N PRO A 259 -20.06 9.85 22.52
CA PRO A 259 -20.08 10.31 21.15
C PRO A 259 -20.93 11.57 21.04
N VAL A 260 -20.35 12.63 20.49
CA VAL A 260 -21.04 13.90 20.24
C VAL A 260 -21.93 13.77 19.02
N LYS A 261 -23.21 14.14 19.15
CA LYS A 261 -24.18 14.06 18.04
C LYS A 261 -24.08 15.30 17.14
N PRO A 262 -24.43 15.19 15.84
CA PRO A 262 -24.62 16.37 15.01
C PRO A 262 -25.65 17.32 15.65
N GLY A 263 -25.28 18.58 15.88
CA GLY A 263 -26.15 19.59 16.51
C GLY A 263 -26.09 19.64 18.05
N ASP A 264 -25.15 18.93 18.68
CA ASP A 264 -24.93 19.02 20.13
C ASP A 264 -24.59 20.48 20.54
N PRO A 265 -25.33 21.09 21.48
CA PRO A 265 -25.11 22.48 21.90
C PRO A 265 -23.74 22.70 22.58
N GLU A 266 -23.14 21.65 23.14
CA GLU A 266 -21.80 21.70 23.73
C GLU A 266 -20.70 21.62 22.65
N LEU A 267 -21.07 21.32 21.40
CA LEU A 267 -20.14 21.27 20.28
C LEU A 267 -19.97 22.65 19.67
N ALA A 268 -18.79 23.24 19.90
CA ALA A 268 -18.43 24.49 19.26
C ALA A 268 -18.64 24.43 17.73
N PRO A 269 -19.10 25.53 17.09
CA PRO A 269 -19.28 25.60 15.65
C PRO A 269 -18.04 25.14 14.88
N ILE A 270 -18.25 24.55 13.70
CA ILE A 270 -17.16 23.95 12.92
C ILE A 270 -16.00 24.93 12.66
N GLY A 271 -16.28 26.20 12.39
CA GLY A 271 -15.24 27.23 12.20
C GLY A 271 -14.36 27.42 13.45
N VAL A 272 -14.97 27.44 14.64
CA VAL A 272 -14.22 27.57 15.91
C VAL A 272 -13.36 26.33 16.17
N ARG A 273 -13.90 25.14 15.90
CA ARG A 273 -13.13 23.89 16.05
C ARG A 273 -11.95 23.82 15.09
N LEU A 274 -12.16 24.23 13.83
CA LEU A 274 -11.08 24.32 12.84
C LEU A 274 -10.01 25.32 13.27
N LEU A 275 -10.38 26.51 13.75
CA LEU A 275 -9.42 27.49 14.24
C LEU A 275 -8.63 26.98 15.45
N ARG A 276 -9.27 26.27 16.40
CA ARG A 276 -8.57 25.61 17.51
C ARG A 276 -7.58 24.55 17.02
N SER A 277 -7.99 23.69 16.10
CA SER A 277 -7.08 22.68 15.52
C SER A 277 -5.91 23.30 14.74
N VAL A 278 -6.14 24.42 14.03
CA VAL A 278 -5.07 25.17 13.35
C VAL A 278 -4.10 25.77 14.38
N HIS A 279 -4.63 26.42 15.43
CA HIS A 279 -3.81 26.98 16.51
C HIS A 279 -2.98 25.92 17.22
N GLU A 280 -3.59 24.78 17.58
CA GLU A 280 -2.87 23.64 18.17
C GLU A 280 -1.76 23.16 17.23
N ARG A 281 -2.05 22.99 15.94
CA ARG A 281 -1.05 22.56 14.97
C ARG A 281 0.11 23.54 14.83
N GLN A 282 -0.16 24.85 14.82
CA GLN A 282 0.87 25.89 14.79
C GLN A 282 1.70 25.89 16.07
N ARG A 283 1.05 25.81 17.23
CA ARG A 283 1.71 25.70 18.54
C ARG A 283 2.65 24.49 18.57
N TRP A 284 2.18 23.32 18.12
CA TRP A 284 2.98 22.10 18.06
C TRP A 284 4.19 22.23 17.14
N ARG A 285 3.99 22.83 15.96
CA ARG A 285 5.07 23.06 15.01
C ARG A 285 6.15 23.97 15.62
N ASN A 286 5.76 25.11 16.16
CA ASN A 286 6.68 26.06 16.80
C ASN A 286 7.42 25.43 17.98
N HIS A 287 6.74 24.59 18.75
CA HIS A 287 7.36 23.90 19.88
C HIS A 287 8.39 22.86 19.44
N LEU A 288 8.09 22.04 18.42
CA LEU A 288 9.05 21.09 17.85
C LEU A 288 10.22 21.80 17.21
N ASP A 289 9.98 22.90 16.48
CA ASP A 289 11.05 23.70 15.88
C ASP A 289 12.00 24.26 16.96
N ARG A 290 11.47 24.66 18.13
CA ARG A 290 12.28 25.09 19.27
C ARG A 290 13.11 23.96 19.87
N LEU A 291 12.50 22.79 20.13
CA LEU A 291 13.22 21.63 20.66
C LEU A 291 14.31 21.12 19.71
N GLN A 292 14.03 21.15 18.40
CA GLN A 292 15.01 20.81 17.38
C GLN A 292 16.20 21.79 17.41
N ALA A 293 15.95 23.09 17.51
CA ALA A 293 17.00 24.09 17.62
C ALA A 293 17.84 23.96 18.91
N GLU A 294 17.19 23.67 20.05
CA GLU A 294 17.88 23.39 21.32
C GLU A 294 18.78 22.14 21.21
N ALA A 295 18.28 21.07 20.57
CA ALA A 295 19.03 19.84 20.34
C ALA A 295 20.22 20.03 19.37
N ASP A 296 20.06 20.90 18.37
CA ASP A 296 21.10 21.27 17.40
C ASP A 296 22.10 22.32 17.98
N GLY A 297 21.92 22.74 19.24
CA GLY A 297 22.83 23.64 19.96
C GLY A 297 22.69 25.13 19.58
N GLN A 298 21.57 25.56 19.02
CA GLN A 298 21.30 26.96 18.70
C GLN A 298 20.65 27.67 19.88
N ASP A 299 21.39 28.57 20.54
CA ASP A 299 20.90 29.43 21.62
C ASP A 299 20.15 30.66 21.05
N PHE A 300 18.87 30.83 21.41
CA PHE A 300 18.05 32.00 21.10
C PHE A 300 17.81 32.90 22.32
N SER A 301 18.76 32.97 23.26
CA SER A 301 18.73 33.89 24.41
C SER A 301 18.65 35.40 24.08
N ALA A 302 18.52 35.78 22.81
CA ALA A 302 18.40 37.17 22.37
C ALA A 302 17.00 37.53 21.82
N THR A 303 15.93 37.23 22.56
CA THR A 303 14.64 37.94 22.42
C THR A 303 14.00 38.25 23.78
N GLU A 304 14.78 38.83 24.71
CA GLU A 304 14.22 39.70 25.75
C GLU A 304 14.59 41.15 25.42
N GLY A 305 13.81 41.73 24.51
CA GLY A 305 13.83 43.16 24.24
C GLY A 305 13.02 43.90 25.30
N ARG A 306 13.72 44.58 26.21
CA ARG A 306 13.24 45.63 27.11
C ARG A 306 12.11 46.46 26.49
N ALA A 307 10.94 46.44 27.11
CA ALA A 307 9.99 47.54 27.05
C ALA A 307 10.23 48.44 28.27
N ALA A 308 10.67 49.67 27.99
CA ALA A 308 10.41 50.88 28.75
C ALA A 308 10.10 51.97 27.73
#